data_AF-A0A9E4IF35-F1
#
_entry.id   AF-A0A9E4IF35-F1
#
_cell.length_a   1.000
_cell.length_b   1.000
_cell.length_c   1.000
_cell.angle_alpha   90.00
_cell.angle_beta   90.00
_cell.angle_gamma   90.00
#
_symmetry.space_group_name_H-M   'P 1'
#
loop_
_entity.id
_entity.type
_entity.pdbx_description
1 polymer ?
#
loop_
_entity_poly.entity_id
_entity_poly.type
_entity_poly.pdbx_seq_one_letter_code
_entity_poly.pdbx_strand_id
1 'polypeptide(L)'
;MTTPQNRIGGFFLIISAILILGTYMFTPGAALVDRVDTTNYIEASRALHESAALSFFTTILSVLGFTMQLYGLFVLRRAIQSEGAGDTIARFGVMSLAVGTVVVVIERGLVYSVVHTLENGLGAGAGADQTQLLNLVALILLATENGISLMGFYAILLGLMGIGVGLLFRIQSNYHRVVTLLMVVCCFVSLVFVTVISPVAGLVDTFYWVFALAIILSNVYFVMLGIGLIKGMPELSKDFSAG
;
A
#
# COMPACT_ATOMS: atom_id res chain seq x y z
N MET A 1 -5.26 -21.84 -19.69
CA MET A 1 -4.45 -22.76 -18.86
C MET A 1 -3.66 -21.98 -17.81
N THR A 2 -3.62 -22.44 -16.55
CA THR A 2 -2.81 -21.83 -15.49
C THR A 2 -1.33 -22.17 -15.68
N THR A 3 -0.47 -21.16 -15.87
CA THR A 3 0.98 -21.39 -15.92
C THR A 3 1.56 -21.46 -14.50
N PRO A 4 2.72 -22.10 -14.29
CA PRO A 4 3.44 -22.04 -13.01
C PRO A 4 3.69 -20.59 -12.54
N GLN A 5 3.97 -19.69 -13.49
CA GLN A 5 4.15 -18.27 -13.23
C GLN A 5 2.89 -17.62 -12.66
N ASN A 6 1.70 -17.96 -13.16
CA ASN A 6 0.43 -17.45 -12.62
C ASN A 6 0.19 -17.92 -11.19
N ARG A 7 0.55 -19.17 -10.87
CA ARG A 7 0.41 -19.71 -9.50
C ARG A 7 1.32 -18.97 -8.53
N ILE A 8 2.60 -18.80 -8.87
CA ILE A 8 3.58 -18.09 -8.04
C ILE A 8 3.15 -16.63 -7.85
N GLY A 9 2.77 -15.94 -8.94
CA GLY A 9 2.28 -14.56 -8.86
C GLY A 9 1.05 -14.42 -7.97
N GLY A 10 0.09 -15.35 -8.08
CA GLY A 10 -1.09 -15.35 -7.23
C GLY A 10 -0.79 -15.60 -5.75
N PHE A 11 0.13 -16.53 -5.44
CA PHE A 11 0.59 -16.73 -4.05
C PHE A 11 1.28 -15.49 -3.49
N PHE A 12 2.12 -14.82 -4.28
CA PHE A 12 2.79 -13.60 -3.84
C PHE A 12 1.82 -12.44 -3.61
N LEU A 13 0.74 -12.32 -4.39
CA LEU A 13 -0.33 -11.35 -4.09
C LEU A 13 -1.05 -11.64 -2.76
N ILE A 14 -1.32 -12.92 -2.47
CA ILE A 14 -1.99 -13.31 -1.22
C ILE A 14 -1.07 -13.09 -0.02
N ILE A 15 0.18 -13.58 -0.09
CA ILE A 15 1.15 -13.47 1.00
C ILE A 15 1.51 -12.01 1.26
N SER A 16 1.72 -11.21 0.20
CA SER A 16 1.98 -9.79 0.38
C SER A 16 0.84 -9.06 1.06
N ALA A 17 -0.42 -9.36 0.70
CA ALA A 17 -1.58 -8.74 1.33
C ALA A 17 -1.63 -9.02 2.85
N ILE A 18 -1.33 -10.25 3.26
CA ILE A 18 -1.27 -10.64 4.67
C ILE A 18 -0.09 -9.95 5.37
N LEU A 19 1.09 -9.95 4.75
CA LEU A 19 2.28 -9.33 5.31
C LEU A 19 2.09 -7.83 5.51
N ILE A 20 1.62 -7.11 4.48
CA ILE A 20 1.42 -5.66 4.53
C ILE A 20 0.39 -5.28 5.60
N LEU A 21 -0.72 -6.02 5.68
CA LEU A 21 -1.74 -5.77 6.70
C LEU A 21 -1.19 -6.07 8.10
N GLY A 22 -0.48 -7.19 8.26
CA GLY A 22 0.16 -7.55 9.52
C GLY A 22 1.18 -6.51 9.97
N THR A 23 2.11 -6.12 9.09
CA THR A 23 3.14 -5.14 9.43
C THR A 23 2.54 -3.77 9.73
N TYR A 24 1.54 -3.32 8.97
CA TYR A 24 0.82 -2.09 9.29
C TYR A 24 0.20 -2.12 10.68
N MET A 25 -0.39 -3.26 11.09
CA MET A 25 -0.96 -3.40 12.42
C MET A 25 0.09 -3.34 13.54
N PHE A 26 1.27 -3.93 13.32
CA PHE A 26 2.34 -4.03 14.31
C PHE A 26 3.37 -2.90 14.27
N THR A 27 3.34 -2.01 13.26
CA THR A 27 4.23 -0.84 13.23
C THR A 27 3.91 0.07 14.43
N PRO A 28 4.91 0.37 15.29
CA PRO A 28 4.72 1.29 16.41
C PRO A 28 4.26 2.67 15.91
N GLY A 29 3.26 3.24 16.59
CA GLY A 29 2.67 4.52 16.20
C GLY A 29 1.52 4.42 15.18
N ALA A 30 1.29 3.26 14.56
CA ALA A 30 0.26 3.13 13.52
C ALA A 30 -1.11 2.70 14.05
N ALA A 31 -1.26 1.43 14.47
CA ALA A 31 -2.58 0.85 14.75
C ALA A 31 -2.68 0.16 16.11
N LEU A 32 -1.95 -0.94 16.34
CA LEU A 32 -2.08 -1.74 17.57
C LEU A 32 -1.03 -1.43 18.62
N VAL A 33 0.18 -1.05 18.20
CA VAL A 33 1.32 -0.81 19.08
C VAL A 33 1.54 0.68 19.23
N ASP A 34 1.46 1.19 20.46
CA ASP A 34 1.72 2.58 20.83
C ASP A 34 1.06 3.58 19.87
N ARG A 35 -0.25 3.41 19.65
CA ARG A 35 -1.00 4.24 18.70
C ARG A 35 -0.92 5.71 19.10
N VAL A 36 -0.42 6.53 18.20
CA VAL A 36 -0.33 7.99 18.34
C VAL A 36 -0.96 8.68 17.15
N ASP A 37 -1.17 9.98 17.27
CA ASP A 37 -1.51 10.82 16.12
C ASP A 37 -0.30 10.91 15.19
N THR A 38 -0.45 10.39 13.96
CA THR A 38 0.61 10.38 12.95
C THR A 38 0.96 11.77 12.42
N THR A 39 0.13 12.78 12.68
CA THR A 39 0.46 14.19 12.42
C THR A 39 1.27 14.83 13.55
N ASN A 40 1.27 14.23 14.74
CA ASN A 40 2.14 14.61 15.84
C ASN A 40 3.49 13.89 15.70
N TYR A 41 4.38 14.47 14.90
CA TYR A 41 5.68 13.89 14.58
C TYR A 41 6.55 13.63 15.82
N ILE A 42 6.36 14.39 16.91
CA ILE A 42 7.10 14.19 18.16
C ILE A 42 6.67 12.87 18.81
N GLU A 43 5.37 12.66 18.97
CA GLU A 43 4.83 11.41 19.54
C GLU A 43 5.09 10.21 18.62
N ALA A 44 4.95 10.37 17.31
CA ALA A 44 5.29 9.34 16.33
C ALA A 44 6.77 8.93 16.41
N SER A 45 7.68 9.89 16.48
CA SER A 45 9.12 9.61 16.64
C SER A 45 9.42 8.85 17.92
N ARG A 46 8.72 9.19 19.00
CA ARG A 46 8.88 8.56 20.31
C ARG A 46 8.39 7.11 20.30
N ALA A 47 7.20 6.84 19.76
CA ALA A 47 6.67 5.49 19.64
C ALA A 47 7.59 4.58 18.80
N LEU A 48 8.13 5.12 17.70
CA LEU A 48 9.08 4.41 16.85
C LEU A 48 10.40 4.07 17.56
N HIS A 49 10.88 4.96 18.43
CA HIS A 49 12.10 4.79 19.19
C HIS A 49 11.94 3.85 20.39
N GLU A 50 10.86 4.01 21.18
CA GLU A 50 10.58 3.16 22.35
C GLU A 50 10.48 1.68 21.97
N SER A 51 10.05 1.39 20.73
CA SER A 51 9.96 0.05 20.16
C SER A 51 10.86 -0.13 18.92
N ALA A 52 12.09 0.41 18.93
CA ALA A 52 12.99 0.43 17.76
C ALA A 52 13.22 -0.94 17.10
N ALA A 53 13.41 -2.01 17.88
CA ALA A 53 13.58 -3.36 17.33
C ALA A 53 12.37 -3.83 16.51
N LEU A 54 11.16 -3.53 16.99
CA LEU A 54 9.91 -3.85 16.30
C LEU A 54 9.72 -2.95 15.07
N SER A 55 10.08 -1.67 15.16
CA SER A 55 10.09 -0.74 14.03
C SER A 55 10.99 -1.24 12.90
N PHE A 56 12.21 -1.70 13.20
CA PHE A 56 13.09 -2.30 12.18
C PHE A 56 12.52 -3.58 11.58
N PHE A 57 11.99 -4.47 12.42
CA PHE A 57 11.43 -5.74 11.96
C PHE A 57 10.22 -5.54 11.05
N THR A 58 9.27 -4.71 11.46
CA THR A 58 8.07 -4.39 10.67
C THR A 58 8.42 -3.67 9.37
N THR A 59 9.47 -2.85 9.36
CA THR A 59 9.99 -2.20 8.15
C THR A 59 10.53 -3.22 7.15
N ILE A 60 11.39 -4.14 7.60
CA ILE A 60 11.96 -5.20 6.73
C ILE A 60 10.85 -6.08 6.15
N LEU A 61 9.91 -6.53 6.99
CA LEU A 61 8.80 -7.35 6.54
C LEU A 61 7.87 -6.61 5.58
N SER A 62 7.65 -5.31 5.78
CA SER A 62 6.85 -4.50 4.86
C SER A 62 7.50 -4.43 3.48
N VAL A 63 8.81 -4.16 3.43
CA VAL A 63 9.57 -4.12 2.16
C VAL A 63 9.53 -5.47 1.45
N LEU A 64 9.65 -6.58 2.19
CA LEU A 64 9.49 -7.93 1.63
C LEU A 64 8.08 -8.12 1.04
N GLY A 65 7.05 -7.75 1.79
CA GLY A 65 5.65 -7.82 1.35
C GLY A 65 5.41 -7.05 0.06
N PHE A 66 5.83 -5.78 0.01
CA PHE A 66 5.71 -4.95 -1.19
C PHE A 66 6.50 -5.49 -2.39
N THR A 67 7.68 -6.08 -2.15
CA THR A 67 8.47 -6.70 -3.22
C THR A 67 7.77 -7.92 -3.82
N MET A 68 7.17 -8.77 -2.97
CA MET A 68 6.33 -9.87 -3.42
C MET A 68 5.10 -9.37 -4.19
N GLN A 69 4.47 -8.30 -3.71
CA GLN A 69 3.34 -7.67 -4.38
C GLN A 69 3.71 -7.20 -5.79
N LEU A 70 4.86 -6.51 -5.97
CA LEU A 70 5.35 -6.07 -7.27
C LEU A 70 5.48 -7.22 -8.26
N TYR A 71 6.06 -8.35 -7.84
CA TYR A 71 6.13 -9.54 -8.68
C TYR A 71 4.73 -10.04 -9.08
N GLY A 72 3.82 -10.13 -8.12
CA GLY A 72 2.43 -10.49 -8.36
C GLY A 72 1.73 -9.59 -9.38
N LEU A 73 1.95 -8.27 -9.28
CA LEU A 73 1.44 -7.27 -10.23
C LEU A 73 2.02 -7.45 -11.63
N PHE A 74 3.33 -7.75 -11.77
CA PHE A 74 3.92 -8.03 -13.08
C PHE A 74 3.29 -9.26 -13.75
N VAL A 75 3.01 -10.30 -12.97
CA VAL A 75 2.31 -11.49 -13.47
C VAL A 75 0.87 -11.14 -13.85
N LEU A 76 0.15 -10.38 -13.03
CA LEU A 76 -1.21 -9.91 -13.31
C LEU A 76 -1.27 -9.11 -14.62
N ARG A 77 -0.35 -8.17 -14.83
CA ARG A 77 -0.25 -7.38 -16.08
C ARG A 77 -0.06 -8.28 -17.31
N ARG A 78 0.74 -9.34 -17.20
CA ARG A 78 0.96 -10.31 -18.29
C ARG A 78 -0.25 -11.18 -18.56
N ALA A 79 -1.11 -11.38 -17.58
CA ALA A 79 -2.36 -12.13 -17.74
C ALA A 79 -3.41 -11.30 -18.51
N ILE A 80 -3.45 -9.98 -18.30
CA ILE A 80 -4.37 -9.03 -18.95
C ILE A 80 -3.78 -8.55 -20.29
N GLN A 81 -3.90 -9.35 -21.36
CA GLN A 81 -3.28 -9.05 -22.67
C GLN A 81 -4.24 -8.79 -23.85
N SER A 82 -5.56 -8.66 -23.67
CA SER A 82 -6.46 -8.39 -24.82
C SER A 82 -6.47 -6.91 -25.22
N GLU A 83 -6.87 -6.60 -26.46
CA GLU A 83 -6.81 -5.25 -27.05
C GLU A 83 -8.01 -4.35 -26.67
N GLY A 84 -8.85 -4.77 -25.72
CA GLY A 84 -10.00 -3.98 -25.28
C GLY A 84 -9.64 -2.70 -24.53
N ALA A 85 -10.53 -1.70 -24.56
CA ALA A 85 -10.39 -0.48 -23.76
C ALA A 85 -10.32 -0.79 -22.25
N GLY A 86 -11.13 -1.75 -21.77
CA GLY A 86 -11.09 -2.22 -20.38
C GLY A 86 -9.72 -2.79 -19.97
N ASP A 87 -9.08 -3.55 -20.86
CA ASP A 87 -7.74 -4.09 -20.63
C ASP A 87 -6.68 -3.00 -20.54
N THR A 88 -6.79 -1.99 -21.39
CA THR A 88 -5.86 -0.86 -21.37
C THR A 88 -5.96 -0.11 -20.04
N ILE A 89 -7.19 0.12 -19.56
CA ILE A 89 -7.44 0.74 -18.25
C ILE A 89 -6.93 -0.15 -17.11
N ALA A 90 -7.15 -1.46 -17.16
CA ALA A 90 -6.64 -2.38 -16.16
C ALA A 90 -5.10 -2.40 -16.13
N ARG A 91 -4.44 -2.41 -17.28
CA ARG A 91 -2.96 -2.35 -17.37
C ARG A 91 -2.40 -1.03 -16.83
N PHE A 92 -3.05 0.10 -17.15
CA PHE A 92 -2.72 1.39 -16.55
C PHE A 92 -2.86 1.31 -15.02
N GLY A 93 -3.95 0.70 -14.54
CA GLY A 93 -4.17 0.45 -13.12
C GLY A 93 -3.01 -0.34 -12.49
N VAL A 94 -2.60 -1.45 -13.09
CA VAL A 94 -1.46 -2.25 -12.60
C VAL A 94 -0.15 -1.43 -12.59
N MET A 95 0.09 -0.59 -13.60
CA MET A 95 1.28 0.27 -13.63
C MET A 95 1.25 1.32 -12.52
N SER A 96 0.13 2.01 -12.33
CA SER A 96 -0.04 3.00 -11.27
C SER A 96 0.14 2.35 -9.90
N LEU A 97 -0.39 1.15 -9.71
CA LEU A 97 -0.22 0.39 -8.47
C LEU A 97 1.24 0.02 -8.23
N ALA A 98 1.96 -0.44 -9.25
CA ALA A 98 3.39 -0.73 -9.14
C ALA A 98 4.21 0.52 -8.77
N VAL A 99 3.90 1.69 -9.36
CA VAL A 99 4.53 2.96 -8.97
C VAL A 99 4.25 3.26 -7.51
N GLY A 100 2.99 3.17 -7.08
CA GLY A 100 2.61 3.40 -5.69
C GLY A 100 3.32 2.45 -4.72
N THR A 101 3.41 1.16 -5.06
CA THR A 101 4.16 0.18 -4.26
C THR A 101 5.64 0.55 -4.14
N VAL A 102 6.29 1.01 -5.21
CA VAL A 102 7.70 1.47 -5.16
C VAL A 102 7.83 2.70 -4.25
N VAL A 103 6.91 3.65 -4.35
CA VAL A 103 6.89 4.85 -3.49
C VAL A 103 6.74 4.46 -2.02
N VAL A 104 5.88 3.51 -1.69
CA VAL A 104 5.73 3.02 -0.31
C VAL A 104 6.97 2.26 0.17
N VAL A 105 7.71 1.57 -0.70
CA VAL A 105 9.02 0.99 -0.32
C VAL A 105 10.02 2.08 0.06
N ILE A 106 10.03 3.22 -0.65
CA ILE A 106 10.88 4.37 -0.32
C ILE A 106 10.44 4.99 1.02
N GLU A 107 9.14 5.16 1.24
CA GLU A 107 8.55 5.58 2.53
C GLU A 107 9.07 4.70 3.68
N ARG A 108 9.04 3.38 3.53
CA ARG A 108 9.56 2.45 4.55
C ARG A 108 11.06 2.64 4.80
N GLY A 109 11.82 2.99 3.77
CA GLY A 109 13.22 3.38 3.91
C GLY A 109 13.42 4.63 4.77
N LEU A 110 12.53 5.63 4.67
CA LEU A 110 12.58 6.81 5.52
C LEU A 110 12.24 6.50 6.98
N VAL A 111 11.23 5.66 7.24
CA VAL A 111 10.92 5.20 8.60
C VAL A 111 12.11 4.48 9.23
N TYR A 112 12.79 3.61 8.46
CA TYR A 112 14.04 2.99 8.90
C TYR A 112 15.10 4.04 9.29
N SER A 113 15.32 5.04 8.43
CA SER A 113 16.27 6.12 8.69
C SER A 113 15.92 6.91 9.94
N VAL A 114 14.65 7.22 10.19
CA VAL A 114 14.18 7.89 11.42
C VAL A 114 14.59 7.10 12.64
N VAL A 115 14.22 5.80 12.70
CA VAL A 115 14.55 4.94 13.85
C VAL A 115 16.06 4.85 14.04
N HIS A 116 16.81 4.69 12.96
CA HIS A 116 18.28 4.63 13.00
C HIS A 116 18.92 5.93 13.49
N THR A 117 18.41 7.09 13.08
CA THR A 117 18.88 8.40 13.52
C THR A 117 18.61 8.62 15.01
N LEU A 118 17.46 8.18 15.50
CA LEU A 118 17.07 8.31 16.91
C LEU A 118 17.92 7.40 17.82
N GLU A 119 18.07 6.13 17.46
CA GLU A 119 18.90 5.16 18.19
C GLU A 119 20.35 5.63 18.32
N ASN A 120 20.94 6.11 17.22
CA ASN A 120 22.33 6.56 17.21
C ASN A 120 22.51 7.99 17.73
N GLY A 121 21.43 8.75 17.94
CA GLY A 121 21.48 10.13 18.44
C GLY A 121 21.22 10.27 19.94
N LEU A 122 20.37 9.41 20.51
CA LEU A 122 19.99 9.44 21.92
C LEU A 122 20.84 8.51 22.80
N GLY A 123 21.52 7.50 22.20
CA GLY A 123 22.31 6.50 22.94
C GLY A 123 23.83 6.49 22.70
N ALA A 124 24.34 7.16 21.66
CA ALA A 124 25.75 7.04 21.26
C ALA A 124 26.72 8.00 21.97
N GLY A 125 26.29 8.64 23.06
CA GLY A 125 27.11 9.65 23.75
C GLY A 125 27.34 10.93 22.93
N ALA A 126 26.46 11.20 21.96
CA ALA A 126 26.43 12.47 21.25
C ALA A 126 26.21 13.62 22.26
N GLY A 127 26.99 14.71 22.14
CA GLY A 127 26.79 15.89 23.00
C GLY A 127 25.39 16.47 22.84
N ALA A 128 24.93 17.26 23.82
CA ALA A 128 23.56 17.81 23.85
C ALA A 128 23.14 18.51 22.53
N ASP A 129 24.07 19.24 21.90
CA ASP A 129 23.83 19.93 20.63
C ASP A 129 23.61 18.96 19.46
N GLN A 130 24.29 17.81 19.46
CA GLN A 130 24.21 16.81 18.40
C GLN A 130 22.93 15.96 18.54
N THR A 131 22.50 15.66 19.75
CA THR A 131 21.20 15.01 20.00
C THR A 131 20.04 15.89 19.54
N GLN A 132 20.08 17.20 19.79
CA GLN A 132 19.05 18.14 19.34
C GLN A 132 18.97 18.21 17.80
N LEU A 133 20.13 18.21 17.13
CA LEU A 133 20.19 18.22 15.67
C LEU A 133 19.65 16.92 15.06
N LEU A 134 19.99 15.75 15.64
CA LEU A 134 19.50 14.46 15.17
C LEU A 134 17.98 14.30 15.37
N ASN A 135 17.44 14.81 16.47
CA ASN A 135 15.98 14.86 16.67
C ASN A 135 15.29 15.75 15.62
N LEU A 136 15.88 16.90 15.28
CA LEU A 136 15.34 17.76 14.23
C LEU A 136 15.37 17.07 12.85
N VAL A 137 16.45 16.34 12.54
CA VAL A 137 16.55 15.53 11.32
C VAL A 137 15.47 14.44 11.29
N ALA A 138 15.24 13.74 12.40
CA ALA A 138 14.19 12.72 12.49
C ALA A 138 12.78 13.30 12.22
N LEU A 139 12.48 14.50 12.73
CA LEU A 139 11.22 15.18 12.48
C LEU A 139 11.06 15.59 11.01
N ILE A 140 12.12 16.10 10.37
CA ILE A 140 12.10 16.43 8.94
C ILE A 140 11.87 15.17 8.09
N LEU A 141 12.52 14.06 8.44
CA LEU A 141 12.35 12.78 7.76
C LEU A 141 10.91 12.25 7.89
N LEU A 142 10.28 12.38 9.07
CA LEU A 142 8.86 12.03 9.28
C LEU A 142 7.92 12.92 8.47
N ALA A 143 8.16 14.23 8.42
CA ALA A 143 7.35 15.12 7.59
C ALA A 143 7.50 14.80 6.09
N THR A 144 8.71 14.43 5.66
CA THR A 144 8.98 14.00 4.28
C THR A 144 8.31 12.66 3.97
N GLU A 145 8.36 11.72 4.92
CA GLU A 145 7.72 10.41 4.83
C GLU A 145 6.21 10.56 4.61
N ASN A 146 5.52 11.41 5.37
CA ASN A 146 4.10 11.67 5.19
C ASN A 146 3.77 12.21 3.79
N GLY A 147 4.59 13.13 3.27
CA GLY A 147 4.44 13.65 1.90
C GLY A 147 4.61 12.58 0.81
N ILE A 148 5.62 11.71 0.95
CA ILE A 148 5.84 10.57 0.04
C ILE A 148 4.71 9.55 0.15
N SER A 149 4.25 9.28 1.37
CA SER A 149 3.15 8.34 1.64
C SER A 149 1.88 8.77 0.91
N LEU A 150 1.52 10.06 0.97
CA LEU A 150 0.41 10.63 0.20
C LEU A 150 0.54 10.40 -1.32
N MET A 151 1.73 10.59 -1.89
CA MET A 151 1.97 10.32 -3.32
C MET A 151 1.79 8.83 -3.65
N GLY A 152 2.32 7.96 -2.79
CA GLY A 152 2.15 6.50 -2.92
C GLY A 152 0.68 6.10 -2.88
N PHE A 153 -0.10 6.70 -1.98
CA PHE A 153 -1.52 6.45 -1.85
C PHE A 153 -2.32 6.86 -3.07
N TYR A 154 -2.04 8.04 -3.66
CA TYR A 154 -2.69 8.42 -4.90
C TYR A 154 -2.44 7.41 -6.02
N ALA A 155 -1.20 6.97 -6.18
CA ALA A 155 -0.84 5.98 -7.19
C ALA A 155 -1.50 4.61 -6.94
N ILE A 156 -1.60 4.17 -5.68
CA ILE A 156 -2.29 2.92 -5.30
C ILE A 156 -3.80 3.03 -5.57
N LEU A 157 -4.46 4.11 -5.13
CA LEU A 157 -5.91 4.30 -5.31
C LEU A 157 -6.28 4.36 -6.80
N LEU A 158 -5.53 5.14 -7.60
CA LEU A 158 -5.70 5.17 -9.05
C LEU A 158 -5.45 3.80 -9.68
N GLY A 159 -4.46 3.07 -9.15
CA GLY A 159 -4.13 1.73 -9.61
C GLY A 159 -5.26 0.73 -9.41
N LEU A 160 -5.80 0.70 -8.19
CA LEU A 160 -6.92 -0.16 -7.80
C LEU A 160 -8.20 0.20 -8.58
N MET A 161 -8.50 1.49 -8.73
CA MET A 161 -9.62 1.94 -9.56
C MET A 161 -9.45 1.50 -11.01
N GLY A 162 -8.25 1.67 -11.59
CA GLY A 162 -7.98 1.25 -12.97
C GLY A 162 -8.15 -0.25 -13.17
N ILE A 163 -7.62 -1.07 -12.26
CA ILE A 163 -7.81 -2.53 -12.30
C ILE A 163 -9.30 -2.87 -12.15
N GLY A 164 -9.99 -2.28 -11.17
CA GLY A 164 -11.40 -2.56 -10.91
C GLY A 164 -12.30 -2.19 -12.08
N VAL A 165 -12.19 -0.98 -12.62
CA VAL A 165 -12.96 -0.51 -13.79
C VAL A 165 -12.61 -1.32 -15.03
N GLY A 166 -11.34 -1.63 -15.25
CA GLY A 166 -10.91 -2.40 -16.42
C GLY A 166 -11.37 -3.85 -16.40
N LEU A 167 -11.46 -4.48 -15.21
CA LEU A 167 -11.93 -5.85 -15.04
C LEU A 167 -13.46 -5.95 -14.86
N LEU A 168 -14.16 -4.86 -14.53
CA LEU A 168 -15.60 -4.84 -14.26
C LEU A 168 -16.45 -5.43 -15.39
N PHE A 169 -16.01 -5.28 -16.64
CA PHE A 169 -16.69 -5.84 -17.82
C PHE A 169 -16.34 -7.30 -18.12
N ARG A 170 -15.27 -7.82 -17.51
CA ARG A 170 -14.81 -9.19 -17.67
C ARG A 170 -15.43 -10.12 -16.62
N ILE A 171 -15.80 -9.57 -15.47
CA ILE A 171 -16.29 -10.36 -14.33
C ILE A 171 -17.70 -10.88 -14.59
N GLN A 172 -17.83 -12.21 -14.70
CA GLN A 172 -19.11 -12.87 -14.93
C GLN A 172 -19.82 -13.21 -13.62
N SER A 173 -19.07 -13.43 -12.54
CA SER A 173 -19.66 -13.75 -11.24
C SER A 173 -20.21 -12.50 -10.55
N ASN A 174 -21.51 -12.51 -10.22
CA ASN A 174 -22.18 -11.40 -9.51
C ASN A 174 -21.47 -11.02 -8.20
N TYR A 175 -20.99 -12.00 -7.43
CA TYR A 175 -20.25 -11.74 -6.19
C TYR A 175 -18.95 -10.98 -6.46
N HIS A 176 -18.20 -11.40 -7.48
CA HIS A 176 -16.92 -10.77 -7.83
C HIS A 176 -17.11 -9.35 -8.34
N ARG A 177 -18.21 -9.12 -9.05
CA ARG A 177 -18.59 -7.82 -9.58
C ARG A 177 -18.94 -6.85 -8.46
N VAL A 178 -19.72 -7.28 -7.46
CA VAL A 178 -20.07 -6.46 -6.30
C VAL A 178 -18.83 -6.06 -5.51
N VAL A 179 -17.93 -6.99 -5.21
CA VAL A 179 -16.68 -6.69 -4.49
C VAL A 179 -15.82 -5.69 -5.26
N THR A 180 -15.68 -5.87 -6.57
CA THR A 180 -14.92 -4.94 -7.42
C THR A 180 -15.53 -3.56 -7.44
N LEU A 181 -16.87 -3.46 -7.54
CA LEU A 181 -17.59 -2.19 -7.56
C LEU A 181 -17.46 -1.46 -6.21
N LEU A 182 -17.61 -2.17 -5.10
CA LEU A 182 -17.39 -1.63 -3.75
C LEU A 182 -15.97 -1.09 -3.58
N MET A 183 -14.97 -1.82 -4.07
CA MET A 183 -13.58 -1.39 -4.02
C MET A 183 -13.35 -0.12 -4.88
N VAL A 184 -13.89 -0.07 -6.10
CA VAL A 184 -13.79 1.12 -6.98
C VAL A 184 -14.45 2.33 -6.32
N VAL A 185 -15.65 2.17 -5.78
CA VAL A 185 -16.38 3.25 -5.10
C VAL A 185 -15.62 3.72 -3.87
N CYS A 186 -15.11 2.78 -3.05
CA CYS A 186 -14.30 3.14 -1.89
C CYS A 186 -13.06 3.92 -2.31
N CYS A 187 -12.31 3.45 -3.32
CA CYS A 187 -11.12 4.15 -3.78
C CYS A 187 -11.43 5.54 -4.33
N PHE A 188 -12.54 5.69 -5.06
CA PHE A 188 -12.98 6.98 -5.56
C PHE A 188 -13.33 7.94 -4.42
N VAL A 189 -14.12 7.49 -3.45
CA VAL A 189 -14.48 8.29 -2.26
C VAL A 189 -13.22 8.67 -1.47
N SER A 190 -12.30 7.73 -1.26
CA SER A 190 -11.03 8.01 -0.60
C SER A 190 -10.24 9.06 -1.38
N LEU A 191 -10.12 8.93 -2.70
CA LEU A 191 -9.37 9.88 -3.53
C LEU A 191 -9.96 11.29 -3.48
N VAL A 192 -11.28 11.43 -3.58
CA VAL A 192 -11.97 12.73 -3.42
C VAL A 192 -11.75 13.28 -2.02
N PHE A 193 -11.78 12.43 -0.99
CA PHE A 193 -11.54 12.84 0.38
C PHE A 193 -10.12 13.38 0.58
N VAL A 194 -9.08 12.68 0.09
CA VAL A 194 -7.68 13.14 0.23
C VAL A 194 -7.41 14.40 -0.57
N THR A 195 -7.92 14.48 -1.80
CA THR A 195 -7.61 15.59 -2.72
C THR A 195 -8.36 16.88 -2.37
N VAL A 196 -9.63 16.78 -2.01
CA VAL A 196 -10.53 17.95 -1.90
C VAL A 196 -10.95 18.20 -0.45
N ILE A 197 -11.41 17.18 0.26
CA ILE A 197 -12.09 17.37 1.55
C ILE A 197 -11.07 17.60 2.68
N SER A 198 -10.05 16.75 2.78
CA SER A 198 -9.06 16.81 3.86
C SER A 198 -8.32 18.16 3.92
N PRO A 199 -7.78 18.71 2.81
CA PRO A 199 -7.07 19.99 2.84
C PRO A 199 -7.97 21.20 3.16
N VAL A 200 -9.24 21.16 2.72
CA VAL A 200 -10.18 22.28 2.90
C VAL A 200 -10.81 22.29 4.29
N ALA A 201 -11.09 21.10 4.85
CA ALA A 201 -11.79 20.95 6.12
C ALA A 201 -10.87 20.67 7.32
N GLY A 202 -9.56 20.46 7.10
CA GLY A 202 -8.60 20.12 8.17
C GLY A 202 -8.83 18.75 8.81
N LEU A 203 -9.47 17.82 8.10
CA LEU A 203 -9.91 16.52 8.63
C LEU A 203 -8.85 15.43 8.47
N VAL A 204 -7.63 15.69 8.95
CA VAL A 204 -6.48 14.79 8.73
C VAL A 204 -6.66 13.45 9.47
N ASP A 205 -7.25 13.45 10.67
CA ASP A 205 -7.52 12.20 11.41
C ASP A 205 -8.56 11.31 10.73
N THR A 206 -9.58 11.93 10.13
CA THR A 206 -10.64 11.20 9.41
C THR A 206 -10.08 10.58 8.12
N PHE A 207 -9.07 11.22 7.51
CA PHE A 207 -8.37 10.68 6.36
C PHE A 207 -7.72 9.33 6.67
N TYR A 208 -7.03 9.18 7.81
CA TYR A 208 -6.37 7.92 8.16
C TYR A 208 -7.34 6.76 8.36
N TRP A 209 -8.54 7.01 8.86
CA TRP A 209 -9.58 5.98 9.00
C TRP A 209 -10.16 5.53 7.66
N VAL A 210 -10.49 6.49 6.80
CA VAL A 210 -10.96 6.21 5.42
C VAL A 210 -9.88 5.45 4.65
N PHE A 211 -8.62 5.82 4.86
CA PHE A 211 -7.46 5.18 4.27
C PHE A 211 -7.28 3.74 4.76
N ALA A 212 -7.34 3.49 6.08
CA ALA A 212 -7.23 2.15 6.64
C ALA A 212 -8.31 1.20 6.06
N LEU A 213 -9.53 1.70 5.88
CA LEU A 213 -10.62 0.93 5.28
C LEU A 213 -10.35 0.61 3.81
N ALA A 214 -9.84 1.59 3.04
CA ALA A 214 -9.44 1.37 1.66
C ALA A 214 -8.32 0.32 1.55
N ILE A 215 -7.31 0.36 2.43
CA ILE A 215 -6.25 -0.67 2.47
C ILE A 215 -6.84 -2.06 2.73
N ILE A 216 -7.71 -2.20 3.72
CA ILE A 216 -8.32 -3.50 4.06
C ILE A 216 -9.06 -4.07 2.85
N LEU A 217 -9.91 -3.27 2.20
CA LEU A 217 -10.64 -3.69 1.01
C LEU A 217 -9.69 -4.02 -0.15
N SER A 218 -8.62 -3.26 -0.32
CA SER A 218 -7.59 -3.51 -1.33
C SER A 218 -6.88 -4.85 -1.12
N ASN A 219 -6.56 -5.19 0.13
CA ASN A 219 -5.97 -6.48 0.48
C ASN A 219 -6.92 -7.65 0.19
N VAL A 220 -8.20 -7.51 0.52
CA VAL A 220 -9.22 -8.51 0.13
C VAL A 220 -9.27 -8.66 -1.39
N TYR A 221 -9.19 -7.56 -2.13
CA TYR A 221 -9.16 -7.57 -3.59
C TYR A 221 -7.90 -8.24 -4.15
N PHE A 222 -6.72 -8.02 -3.56
CA PHE A 222 -5.50 -8.73 -3.96
C PHE A 222 -5.58 -10.23 -3.70
N VAL A 223 -6.16 -10.65 -2.57
CA VAL A 223 -6.40 -12.07 -2.29
C VAL A 223 -7.30 -12.68 -3.35
N MET A 224 -8.38 -11.99 -3.72
CA MET A 224 -9.30 -12.39 -4.77
C MET A 224 -8.61 -12.53 -6.13
N LEU A 225 -7.85 -11.51 -6.55
CA LEU A 225 -7.07 -11.55 -7.79
C LEU A 225 -6.01 -12.67 -7.76
N GLY A 226 -5.36 -12.90 -6.61
CA GLY A 226 -4.39 -13.96 -6.42
C GLY A 226 -5.01 -15.35 -6.57
N ILE A 227 -6.17 -15.58 -5.97
CA ILE A 227 -6.95 -16.82 -6.16
C ILE A 227 -7.36 -16.96 -7.64
N GLY A 228 -7.76 -15.86 -8.28
CA GLY A 228 -8.12 -15.83 -9.69
C GLY A 228 -6.97 -16.25 -10.61
N LEU A 229 -5.74 -15.79 -10.33
CA LEU A 229 -4.54 -16.19 -11.06
C LEU A 229 -4.19 -17.68 -10.83
N ILE A 230 -4.30 -18.16 -9.59
CA ILE A 230 -4.03 -19.57 -9.24
C ILE A 230 -5.01 -20.52 -9.93
N LYS A 231 -6.30 -20.17 -9.94
CA LYS A 231 -7.37 -20.97 -10.55
C LYS A 231 -7.49 -20.77 -12.06
N GLY A 232 -6.87 -19.71 -12.61
CA GLY A 232 -6.93 -19.39 -14.04
C GLY A 232 -8.31 -18.92 -14.47
N MET A 233 -8.90 -18.01 -13.72
CA MET A 233 -10.23 -17.47 -14.03
C MET A 233 -10.26 -16.90 -15.46
N PRO A 234 -11.34 -17.14 -16.23
CA PRO A 234 -11.44 -16.68 -17.63
C PRO A 234 -11.25 -15.17 -17.77
N GLU A 235 -11.69 -14.44 -16.75
CA GLU A 235 -11.66 -12.97 -16.61
C GLU A 235 -10.23 -12.43 -16.62
N LEU A 236 -9.25 -13.24 -16.21
CA LEU A 236 -7.82 -12.94 -16.20
C LEU A 236 -7.07 -13.65 -17.34
N SER A 237 -7.79 -14.33 -18.25
CA SER A 237 -7.18 -15.02 -19.38
C SER A 237 -6.98 -14.08 -20.57
N LYS A 238 -5.97 -14.39 -21.38
CA LYS A 238 -5.66 -13.66 -22.62
C LYS A 238 -6.73 -13.86 -23.69
N ASP A 239 -7.44 -14.98 -23.63
CA ASP A 239 -8.42 -15.41 -24.63
C ASP A 239 -9.81 -14.80 -24.40
N PHE A 240 -9.95 -13.90 -23.41
CA PHE A 240 -11.21 -13.20 -23.16
C PHE A 240 -11.44 -12.13 -24.24
N SER A 241 -12.22 -12.48 -25.26
CA SER A 241 -12.91 -11.51 -26.12
C SER A 241 -14.24 -11.15 -25.47
N ALA A 242 -14.41 -9.89 -25.06
CA ALA A 242 -15.73 -9.37 -24.76
C ALA A 242 -16.56 -9.47 -26.05
N GLY A 243 -17.54 -10.37 -26.08
CA GLY A 243 -18.57 -10.41 -27.11
C GLY A 243 -19.48 -9.19 -27.02
#